data_AF-A0A7Y3V4H8-F1
#
_entry.id   AF-A0A7Y3V4H8-F1
#
_cell.length_a   1.000
_cell.length_b   1.000
_cell.length_c   1.000
_cell.angle_alpha   90.00
_cell.angle_beta   90.00
_cell.angle_gamma   90.00
#
_symmetry.space_group_name_H-M   'P 1'
#
loop_
_entity.id
_entity.type
_entity.pdbx_description
1 polymer ?
#
loop_
_entity_poly.entity_id
_entity_poly.type
_entity_poly.pdbx_seq_one_letter_code
_entity_poly.pdbx_strand_id
1 'polypeptide(L)'
;MTSGFNTNDKYLNDILRRSSSKSLLGITTINDLRDMEFNNIEITPQHRLALKNFDRYRINQLKKIKSDAAFHNKYMQLQAIANLMPYEEFLKEEYF
;
A
#
# COMPACT_ATOMS: atom_id res chain seq x y z
N MET A 1 -7.59 45.41 5.28
CA MET A 1 -6.53 44.38 5.23
C MET A 1 -7.20 43.02 5.31
N THR A 2 -7.66 42.49 4.17
CA THR A 2 -8.42 41.23 4.11
C THR A 2 -7.45 40.07 3.91
N SER A 3 -7.27 39.24 4.94
CA SER A 3 -6.61 37.95 4.86
C SER A 3 -7.48 37.01 4.01
N GLY A 4 -7.14 36.87 2.74
CA GLY A 4 -7.74 35.89 1.85
C GLY A 4 -7.24 34.49 2.25
N PHE A 5 -8.09 33.72 2.94
CA PHE A 5 -7.89 32.28 3.03
C PHE A 5 -8.07 31.70 1.62
N ASN A 6 -6.96 31.29 1.00
CA ASN A 6 -6.94 30.62 -0.29
C ASN A 6 -7.57 29.24 -0.15
N THR A 7 -8.80 29.09 -0.64
CA THR A 7 -9.56 27.83 -0.60
C THR A 7 -8.82 26.66 -1.25
N ASN A 8 -7.93 26.90 -2.22
CA ASN A 8 -7.15 25.84 -2.88
C ASN A 8 -6.18 25.13 -1.93
N ASP A 9 -5.60 25.87 -0.98
CA ASP A 9 -4.68 25.28 0.01
C ASP A 9 -5.44 24.34 0.95
N LYS A 10 -6.70 24.66 1.27
CA LYS A 10 -7.55 23.79 2.09
C LYS A 10 -7.89 22.48 1.36
N TYR A 11 -8.29 22.53 0.09
CA TYR A 11 -8.62 21.31 -0.67
C TYR A 11 -7.40 20.43 -0.93
N LEU A 12 -6.24 21.02 -1.26
CA LEU A 12 -4.98 20.29 -1.39
C LEU A 12 -4.58 19.65 -0.07
N ASN A 13 -4.66 20.38 1.04
CA ASN A 13 -4.36 19.84 2.37
C ASN A 13 -5.36 18.76 2.80
N ASP A 14 -6.64 18.86 2.42
CA ASP A 14 -7.65 17.83 2.69
C ASP A 14 -7.42 16.56 1.85
N ILE A 15 -6.96 16.69 0.60
CA ILE A 15 -6.56 15.55 -0.25
C ILE A 15 -5.30 14.88 0.32
N LEU A 16 -4.29 15.66 0.72
CA LEU A 16 -3.07 15.17 1.36
C LEU A 16 -3.38 14.53 2.73
N ARG A 17 -4.31 15.10 3.51
CA ARG A 17 -4.80 14.50 4.77
C ARG A 17 -5.59 13.22 4.57
N ARG A 18 -6.29 13.08 3.44
CA ARG A 18 -7.01 11.84 3.06
C ARG A 18 -6.03 10.76 2.59
N SER A 19 -4.92 11.15 1.95
CA SER A 19 -3.81 10.24 1.70
C SER A 19 -3.12 9.81 3.00
N SER A 20 -3.11 10.66 4.04
CA SER A 20 -2.59 10.31 5.37
C SER A 20 -3.63 9.73 6.33
N SER A 21 -4.90 9.59 5.92
CA SER A 21 -5.91 9.01 6.78
C SER A 21 -5.78 7.50 6.72
N LYS A 22 -5.28 6.93 7.83
CA LYS A 22 -5.49 5.54 8.29
C LYS A 22 -6.57 4.84 7.45
N SER A 23 -6.24 3.67 6.88
CA SER A 23 -7.18 2.92 6.04
C SER A 23 -8.58 2.85 6.67
N LEU A 24 -9.60 2.63 5.85
CA LEU A 24 -11.01 2.53 6.27
C LEU A 24 -11.25 1.55 7.45
N LEU A 25 -10.28 0.66 7.76
CA LEU A 25 -10.34 -0.33 8.83
C LEU A 25 -9.34 -0.06 9.98
N GLY A 26 -8.62 1.06 9.96
CA GLY A 26 -7.59 1.40 10.95
C GLY A 26 -6.31 0.56 10.84
N ILE A 27 -6.20 -0.29 9.82
CA ILE A 27 -5.02 -1.11 9.50
C ILE A 27 -4.10 -0.35 8.54
N THR A 28 -2.80 -0.64 8.54
CA THR A 28 -1.88 -0.15 7.51
C THR A 28 -1.55 -1.31 6.57
N THR A 29 -1.78 -1.13 5.28
CA THR A 29 -1.66 -2.17 4.26
C THR A 29 -0.39 -2.00 3.43
N ILE A 30 -0.09 -2.99 2.57
CA ILE A 30 1.05 -2.90 1.65
C ILE A 30 0.90 -1.71 0.69
N ASN A 31 -0.30 -1.45 0.18
CA ASN A 31 -0.50 -0.31 -0.71
C ASN A 31 -0.43 1.02 0.04
N ASP A 32 -0.89 1.11 1.29
CA ASP A 32 -0.67 2.31 2.11
C ASP A 32 0.82 2.62 2.27
N LEU A 33 1.65 1.58 2.49
CA LEU A 33 3.11 1.76 2.59
C LEU A 33 3.74 2.22 1.27
N ARG A 34 3.26 1.74 0.12
CA ARG A 34 3.71 2.20 -1.20
C ARG A 34 3.30 3.64 -1.47
N ASP A 35 2.09 4.01 -1.09
CA ASP A 35 1.61 5.38 -1.22
C ASP A 35 2.42 6.32 -0.33
N MET A 36 2.77 5.90 0.89
CA MET A 36 3.69 6.64 1.76
C MET A 36 5.06 6.83 1.09
N GLU A 37 5.66 5.75 0.57
CA GLU A 37 6.96 5.82 -0.11
C GLU A 37 6.91 6.75 -1.35
N PHE A 38 5.85 6.64 -2.17
CA PHE A 38 5.64 7.48 -3.34
C PHE A 38 5.49 8.96 -3.00
N ASN A 39 4.81 9.26 -1.89
CA ASN A 39 4.61 10.63 -1.40
C ASN A 39 5.78 11.16 -0.56
N ASN A 40 6.92 10.46 -0.52
CA ASN A 40 8.09 10.79 0.31
C ASN A 40 7.77 10.90 1.82
N ILE A 41 6.76 10.17 2.28
CA ILE A 41 6.46 10.00 3.70
C ILE A 41 7.41 8.94 4.25
N GLU A 42 8.07 9.25 5.36
CA GLU A 42 9.03 8.33 5.97
C GLU A 42 8.34 7.03 6.43
N ILE A 43 8.91 5.90 6.01
CA ILE A 43 8.48 4.56 6.43
C ILE A 43 9.57 3.89 7.28
N THR A 44 9.14 3.04 8.21
CA THR A 44 10.06 2.35 9.14
C THR A 44 10.84 1.23 8.44
N PRO A 45 11.93 0.72 9.04
CA PRO A 45 12.62 -0.47 8.53
C PRO A 45 11.70 -1.70 8.42
N GLN A 46 10.74 -1.86 9.34
CA GLN A 46 9.76 -2.95 9.29
C GLN A 46 8.80 -2.79 8.11
N HIS A 47 8.35 -1.57 7.81
CA HIS A 47 7.53 -1.30 6.62
C HIS A 47 8.27 -1.68 5.33
N ARG A 48 9.55 -1.27 5.21
CA ARG A 48 10.41 -1.65 4.07
C ARG A 48 10.58 -3.17 3.97
N LEU A 49 10.75 -3.85 5.09
CA LEU A 49 10.84 -5.31 5.13
C LEU A 49 9.54 -5.97 4.63
N ALA A 50 8.38 -5.50 5.10
CA ALA A 50 7.08 -6.01 4.65
C ALA A 50 6.85 -5.81 3.14
N LEU A 51 7.21 -4.64 2.60
CA LEU A 51 7.19 -4.39 1.15
C LEU A 51 8.02 -5.41 0.38
N LYS A 52 9.28 -5.62 0.81
CA LYS A 52 10.20 -6.58 0.19
C LYS A 52 9.66 -8.01 0.25
N ASN A 53 9.12 -8.42 1.40
CA ASN A 53 8.56 -9.75 1.60
C ASN A 53 7.32 -9.97 0.74
N PHE A 54 6.41 -9.00 0.66
CA PHE A 54 5.26 -9.06 -0.22
C PHE A 54 5.66 -9.13 -1.70
N ASP A 55 6.65 -8.35 -2.13
CA ASP A 55 7.12 -8.39 -3.52
C ASP A 55 7.70 -9.75 -3.89
N ARG A 56 8.52 -10.33 -3.01
CA ARG A 56 9.03 -11.70 -3.17
C ARG A 56 7.88 -12.70 -3.27
N TYR A 57 6.93 -12.65 -2.34
CA TYR A 57 5.76 -13.52 -2.33
C TYR A 57 4.96 -13.40 -3.62
N ARG A 58 4.61 -12.17 -4.03
CA ARG A 58 3.87 -11.88 -5.27
C ARG A 58 4.54 -12.49 -6.49
N ILE A 59 5.85 -12.24 -6.66
CA ILE A 59 6.62 -12.79 -7.78
C ILE A 59 6.62 -14.33 -7.75
N ASN A 60 6.85 -14.93 -6.58
CA ASN A 60 6.88 -16.39 -6.42
C ASN A 60 5.52 -17.03 -6.70
N GLN A 61 4.42 -16.37 -6.37
CA GLN A 61 3.07 -16.85 -6.67
C GLN A 61 2.78 -16.77 -8.17
N LEU A 62 3.10 -15.65 -8.82
CA LEU A 62 2.83 -15.44 -10.24
C LEU A 62 3.68 -16.33 -11.15
N LYS A 63 4.96 -16.56 -10.80
CA LYS A 63 5.87 -17.45 -11.55
C LYS A 63 5.39 -18.90 -11.68
N LYS A 64 4.53 -19.37 -10.77
CA LYS A 64 4.02 -20.75 -10.77
C LYS A 64 2.89 -20.96 -11.77
N ILE A 65 2.36 -19.89 -12.38
CA ILE A 65 1.17 -19.92 -13.21
C ILE A 65 1.56 -19.97 -14.68
N LYS A 66 0.94 -20.89 -15.43
CA LYS A 66 1.25 -21.16 -16.84
C LYS A 66 0.19 -20.65 -17.83
N SER A 67 -0.96 -20.21 -17.34
CA SER A 67 -2.09 -19.76 -18.17
C SER A 67 -2.41 -18.30 -17.85
N ASP A 68 -2.66 -17.51 -18.89
CA ASP A 68 -2.99 -16.09 -18.78
C ASP A 68 -4.25 -15.83 -17.94
N ALA A 69 -5.30 -16.66 -18.11
CA ALA A 69 -6.53 -16.52 -17.34
C ALA A 69 -6.28 -16.78 -15.84
N ALA A 70 -5.51 -17.82 -15.52
CA ALA A 70 -5.12 -18.11 -14.14
C ALA A 70 -4.19 -17.02 -13.58
N PHE A 71 -3.32 -16.44 -14.41
CA PHE A 71 -2.43 -15.35 -14.01
C PHE A 71 -3.24 -14.12 -13.63
N HIS A 72 -4.19 -13.73 -14.47
CA HIS A 72 -5.08 -12.60 -14.21
C HIS A 72 -5.83 -12.77 -12.89
N ASN A 73 -6.42 -13.95 -12.66
CA ASN A 73 -7.13 -14.24 -11.43
C ASN A 73 -6.21 -14.16 -10.19
N LYS A 74 -5.00 -14.73 -10.27
CA LYS A 74 -4.05 -14.64 -9.16
C LYS A 74 -3.56 -13.21 -8.93
N TYR A 75 -3.32 -12.46 -9.99
CA TYR A 75 -2.89 -11.07 -9.91
C TYR A 75 -3.96 -10.21 -9.22
N MET A 76 -5.24 -10.38 -9.59
CA MET A 76 -6.36 -9.71 -8.90
C MET A 76 -6.43 -10.10 -7.42
N GLN A 77 -6.27 -11.38 -7.09
CA GLN A 77 -6.21 -11.83 -5.70
C GLN A 77 -5.07 -11.14 -4.92
N LEU A 78 -3.87 -11.09 -5.50
CA LEU A 78 -2.70 -10.46 -4.86
C LEU A 78 -2.90 -8.95 -4.69
N GLN A 79 -3.57 -8.29 -5.64
CA GLN A 79 -3.91 -6.87 -5.53
C GLN A 79 -4.95 -6.62 -4.42
N ALA A 80 -5.94 -7.49 -4.27
CA ALA A 80 -6.90 -7.42 -3.17
C ALA A 80 -6.20 -7.60 -1.82
N ILE A 81 -5.31 -8.60 -1.71
CA ILE A 81 -4.50 -8.83 -0.51
C ILE A 81 -3.68 -7.59 -0.14
N ALA A 82 -3.00 -6.96 -1.10
CA ALA A 82 -2.19 -5.76 -0.86
C ALA A 82 -2.99 -4.56 -0.34
N ASN A 83 -4.30 -4.49 -0.64
CA ASN A 83 -5.20 -3.41 -0.24
C ASN A 83 -5.98 -3.69 1.05
N LEU A 84 -6.04 -4.95 1.50
CA LEU A 84 -6.99 -5.36 2.55
C LEU A 84 -6.32 -5.99 3.78
N MET A 85 -5.10 -6.53 3.63
CA MET A 85 -4.40 -7.16 4.75
C MET A 85 -3.48 -6.17 5.47
N PRO A 86 -3.34 -6.28 6.80
CA PRO A 86 -2.33 -5.54 7.55
C PRO A 86 -0.91 -5.94 7.08
N TYR A 87 0.00 -4.98 6.99
CA TYR A 87 1.34 -5.21 6.45
C TYR A 87 2.14 -6.22 7.30
N GLU A 88 1.82 -6.31 8.60
CA GLU A 88 2.46 -7.19 9.58
C GLU A 88 2.33 -8.67 9.20
N GLU A 89 1.32 -9.03 8.40
CA GLU A 89 1.20 -10.37 7.85
C GLU A 89 2.43 -10.78 7.04
N PHE A 90 2.99 -9.83 6.28
CA PHE A 90 4.19 -10.06 5.47
C PHE A 90 5.49 -9.99 6.27
N LEU A 91 5.40 -9.85 7.60
CA LEU A 91 6.53 -10.05 8.51
C LEU A 91 6.60 -11.47 9.08
N LYS A 92 5.66 -12.35 8.73
CA LYS A 92 5.71 -13.77 9.12
C LYS A 92 6.75 -14.54 8.32
N GLU A 93 7.32 -15.57 8.93
CA GLU A 93 8.42 -16.37 8.36
C GLU A 93 8.11 -16.98 7.00
N GLU A 94 6.83 -17.31 6.74
CA GLU A 94 6.39 -17.88 5.46
C GLU A 94 6.59 -16.94 4.25
N TYR A 95 6.88 -15.66 4.48
CA TYR A 95 7.14 -14.66 3.44
C TYR A 95 8.63 -14.27 3.31
N PHE A 96 9.53 -14.93 4.05
CA PHE A 96 10.98 -14.64 4.05
C PHE A 96 11.76 -15.28 2.89
#